data_AF-A0A418T121-F1
#
_entry.id   AF-A0A418T121-F1
#
_cell.length_a   1.000
_cell.length_b   1.000
_cell.length_c   1.000
_cell.angle_alpha   90.00
_cell.angle_beta   90.00
_cell.angle_gamma   90.00
#
_symmetry.space_group_name_H-M   'P 1'
#
loop_
_entity.id
_entity.type
_entity.pdbx_description
1 polymer ?
#
loop_
_entity_poly.entity_id
_entity_poly.type
_entity_poly.pdbx_seq_one_letter_code
_entity_poly.pdbx_strand_id
1 'polypeptide(L)'
;MNNRFWFCMIILIALAGCASSSPDGEGVVFHTDGKQILVLDYSAEPYLGLSWNDILTDYEGSAIWLNAYSSRYKVGDRVQYWINGGVNNSYPSQAGARKVKKIGQAPSASPVSPTPSSSSVHPQQSFPEEMKLARLRIVGRNGIFGLSIEGCDNVGTRLINI
;
A
#
# COMPACT_ATOMS: atom_id res chain seq x y z
N MET A 1 32.51 57.45 -20.59
CA MET A 1 32.09 56.05 -20.37
C MET A 1 30.60 56.06 -20.09
N ASN A 2 29.81 55.38 -20.91
CA ASN A 2 28.36 55.57 -20.97
C ASN A 2 27.69 54.85 -19.79
N ASN A 3 27.15 55.61 -18.83
CA ASN A 3 26.43 55.12 -17.65
C ASN A 3 25.23 54.21 -17.98
N ARG A 4 24.78 54.22 -19.25
CA ARG A 4 23.73 53.33 -19.76
C ARG A 4 24.16 51.85 -19.84
N PHE A 5 25.45 51.58 -20.02
CA PHE A 5 25.95 50.20 -20.10
C PHE A 5 26.02 49.52 -18.72
N TRP A 6 26.27 50.30 -17.66
CA TRP A 6 26.37 49.78 -16.29
C TRP A 6 24.99 49.35 -15.74
N PHE A 7 23.93 50.08 -16.06
CA PHE A 7 22.56 49.73 -15.65
C PHE A 7 22.07 48.42 -16.27
N CYS A 8 22.40 48.13 -17.54
CA CYS A 8 22.02 46.85 -18.16
C CYS A 8 22.69 45.64 -17.50
N MET A 9 23.93 45.80 -17.02
CA MET A 9 24.68 44.73 -16.37
C MET A 9 24.09 44.37 -15.00
N ILE A 10 23.60 45.36 -14.24
CA ILE A 10 22.93 45.14 -12.95
C ILE A 10 21.58 44.43 -13.13
N ILE A 11 20.83 44.77 -14.19
CA ILE A 11 19.55 44.12 -14.50
C ILE A 11 19.73 42.63 -14.85
N LEU A 12 20.79 42.26 -15.56
CA LEU A 12 21.05 40.86 -15.93
C LEU A 12 21.40 39.98 -14.73
N ILE A 13 22.05 40.54 -13.69
CA ILE A 13 22.39 39.79 -12.46
C ILE A 13 21.14 39.56 -11.59
N ALA A 14 20.16 40.47 -11.62
CA ALA A 14 18.92 40.33 -10.87
C ALA A 14 18.00 39.20 -11.38
N LEU A 15 18.16 38.75 -12.64
CA LEU A 15 17.38 37.64 -13.21
C LEU A 15 18.03 36.26 -13.03
N ALA A 16 19.25 36.19 -12.47
CA ALA A 16 19.94 34.91 -12.24
C ALA A 16 19.48 34.16 -10.97
N GLY A 17 18.40 34.61 -10.34
CA GLY A 17 17.71 33.88 -9.26
C GLY A 17 17.06 32.61 -9.79
N CYS A 18 17.85 31.56 -9.97
CA CYS A 18 17.41 30.27 -10.44
C CYS A 18 16.47 29.65 -9.38
N ALA A 19 15.15 29.70 -9.63
CA ALA A 19 14.10 29.18 -8.77
C ALA A 19 14.22 27.65 -8.63
N SER A 20 15.11 27.22 -7.73
CA SER A 20 15.27 25.83 -7.37
C SER A 20 14.17 25.48 -6.37
N SER A 21 13.04 24.96 -6.85
CA SER A 21 11.98 24.49 -5.96
C SER A 21 12.48 23.25 -5.21
N SER A 22 12.67 23.36 -3.90
CA SER A 22 12.93 22.21 -3.02
C SER A 22 11.79 21.20 -3.15
N PRO A 23 12.08 19.88 -3.07
CA PRO A 23 11.04 18.85 -3.03
C PRO A 23 10.17 19.03 -1.79
N ASP A 24 8.88 18.71 -1.93
CA ASP A 24 7.92 18.73 -0.82
C ASP A 24 8.08 17.50 0.07
N GLY A 25 8.61 16.41 -0.49
CA GLY A 25 8.98 15.22 0.26
C GLY A 25 9.76 14.20 -0.57
N GLU A 26 10.20 13.16 0.12
CA GLU A 26 10.96 12.05 -0.47
C GLU A 26 10.59 10.72 0.18
N GLY A 27 10.85 9.63 -0.53
CA GLY A 27 10.49 8.29 -0.05
C GLY A 27 10.70 7.18 -1.08
N VAL A 28 10.13 6.02 -0.79
CA VAL A 28 10.19 4.82 -1.63
C VAL A 28 8.81 4.49 -2.17
N VAL A 29 8.74 4.15 -3.45
CA VAL A 29 7.51 3.67 -4.09
C VAL A 29 7.21 2.28 -3.55
N PHE A 30 6.13 2.15 -2.79
CA PHE A 30 5.69 0.90 -2.20
C PHE A 30 4.65 0.17 -3.05
N HIS A 31 3.73 0.92 -3.66
CA HIS A 31 2.68 0.36 -4.53
C HIS A 31 2.40 1.29 -5.72
N THR A 32 1.95 0.71 -6.83
CA THR A 32 1.58 1.43 -8.04
C THR A 32 0.22 0.99 -8.54
N ASP A 33 -0.73 1.91 -8.65
CA ASP A 33 -2.11 1.65 -9.07
C ASP A 33 -2.47 2.53 -10.28
N GLY A 34 -1.76 2.31 -11.41
CA GLY A 34 -1.97 2.94 -12.73
C GLY A 34 -1.86 4.48 -12.80
N LYS A 35 -2.78 5.15 -12.11
CA LYS A 35 -2.95 6.60 -12.00
C LYS A 35 -2.30 7.18 -10.74
N GLN A 36 -1.93 6.34 -9.79
CA GLN A 36 -1.37 6.78 -8.51
C GLN A 36 -0.23 5.87 -8.05
N ILE A 37 0.64 6.43 -7.22
CA ILE A 37 1.74 5.71 -6.57
C ILE A 37 1.65 5.95 -5.06
N LEU A 38 1.86 4.89 -4.28
CA LEU A 38 2.00 4.99 -2.83
C LEU A 38 3.48 5.16 -2.52
N VAL A 39 3.81 6.30 -1.92
CA VAL A 39 5.16 6.59 -1.46
C VAL A 39 5.17 6.52 0.07
N LEU A 40 6.10 5.74 0.60
CA LEU A 40 6.38 5.62 2.02
C LEU A 40 7.73 6.27 2.33
N ASP A 41 8.00 6.63 3.57
CA ASP A 41 9.35 7.05 3.97
C ASP A 41 10.38 5.92 3.83
N TYR A 42 11.67 6.25 3.98
CA TYR A 42 12.75 5.27 3.86
C TYR A 42 12.74 4.19 4.95
N SER A 43 11.98 4.38 6.04
CA SER A 43 11.84 3.35 7.08
C SER A 43 11.04 2.14 6.59
N ALA A 44 10.30 2.30 5.48
CA ALA A 44 9.52 1.24 4.88
C ALA A 44 10.30 0.26 3.98
N GLU A 45 11.61 0.47 3.78
CA GLU A 45 12.44 -0.43 2.97
C GLU A 45 12.39 -1.91 3.40
N PRO A 46 12.32 -2.28 4.69
CA PRO A 46 12.17 -3.68 5.13
C PRO A 46 10.85 -4.33 4.72
N TYR A 47 9.82 -3.53 4.43
CA TYR A 47 8.48 -4.00 4.09
C TYR A 47 8.27 -4.16 2.58
N LEU A 48 9.26 -3.83 1.75
CA LEU A 48 9.14 -3.93 0.30
C LEU A 48 8.81 -5.36 -0.13
N GLY A 49 7.70 -5.51 -0.86
CA GLY A 49 7.19 -6.81 -1.31
C GLY A 49 5.99 -7.33 -0.52
N LEU A 50 5.67 -6.72 0.63
CA LEU A 50 4.42 -6.97 1.35
C LEU A 50 3.26 -6.14 0.77
N SER A 51 2.02 -6.54 1.06
CA SER A 51 0.86 -5.74 0.69
C SER A 51 0.66 -4.61 1.71
N TRP A 52 0.00 -3.53 1.28
CA TRP A 52 -0.33 -2.42 2.19
C TRP A 52 -1.17 -2.88 3.39
N ASN A 53 -2.07 -3.85 3.18
CA ASN A 53 -2.92 -4.37 4.25
C ASN A 53 -2.13 -5.14 5.31
N ASP A 54 -1.00 -5.74 4.94
CA ASP A 54 -0.17 -6.52 5.87
C ASP A 54 0.63 -5.62 6.82
N ILE A 55 0.95 -4.39 6.37
CA ILE A 55 1.80 -3.46 7.12
C ILE A 55 1.03 -2.30 7.75
N LEU A 56 -0.26 -2.16 7.42
CA LEU A 56 -1.09 -1.04 7.86
C LEU A 56 -1.13 -0.87 9.38
N THR A 57 -1.10 -1.97 10.15
CA THR A 57 -1.17 -1.94 11.62
C THR A 57 0.17 -1.62 12.27
N ASP A 58 1.26 -1.95 11.60
CA ASP A 58 2.61 -1.95 12.18
C ASP A 58 3.45 -0.77 11.66
N TYR A 59 3.03 -0.15 10.57
CA TYR A 59 3.71 0.98 9.95
C TYR A 59 3.26 2.30 10.59
N GLU A 60 4.19 2.96 11.29
CA GLU A 60 3.96 4.27 11.93
C GLU A 60 4.50 5.46 11.11
N GLY A 61 5.04 5.18 9.92
CA GLY A 61 5.71 6.19 9.09
C GLY A 61 4.77 7.02 8.22
N SER A 62 5.38 7.90 7.43
CA SER A 62 4.66 8.77 6.48
C SER A 62 4.25 7.97 5.25
N ALA A 63 2.95 7.93 4.97
CA ALA A 63 2.37 7.29 3.79
C ALA A 63 1.58 8.31 2.96
N ILE A 64 1.88 8.42 1.66
CA ILE A 64 1.17 9.33 0.76
C ILE A 64 0.87 8.69 -0.59
N TRP A 65 -0.40 8.74 -0.98
CA TRP A 65 -0.86 8.50 -2.34
C TRP A 65 -0.67 9.75 -3.18
N LEU A 66 0.19 9.63 -4.18
CA LEU A 66 0.47 10.68 -5.15
C LEU A 66 -0.20 10.35 -6.48
N ASN A 67 -1.03 11.27 -6.98
CA ASN A 67 -1.57 11.18 -8.33
C ASN A 67 -0.45 11.48 -9.34
N ALA A 68 0.08 10.42 -9.95
CA ALA A 68 1.17 10.45 -10.92
C ALA A 68 1.07 9.22 -11.82
N TYR A 69 1.41 9.37 -13.10
CA TYR A 69 1.45 8.25 -14.06
C TYR A 69 2.41 7.16 -13.57
N SER A 70 1.84 6.05 -13.10
CA SER A 70 2.60 5.01 -12.40
C SER A 70 3.53 4.21 -13.31
N SER A 71 3.29 4.22 -14.64
CA SER A 71 4.07 3.49 -15.64
C SER A 71 5.56 3.86 -15.67
N ARG A 72 5.94 5.00 -15.07
CA ARG A 72 7.32 5.49 -14.98
C ARG A 72 8.05 5.01 -13.72
N TYR A 73 7.35 4.39 -12.78
CA TYR A 73 7.87 4.03 -11.47
C TYR A 73 7.66 2.55 -11.20
N LYS A 74 8.58 1.96 -10.44
CA LYS A 74 8.49 0.57 -9.98
C LYS A 74 8.54 0.55 -8.46
N VAL A 75 7.96 -0.50 -7.88
CA VAL A 75 8.10 -0.76 -6.44
C VAL A 75 9.59 -0.85 -6.09
N GLY A 76 9.98 -0.19 -5.00
CA GLY A 76 11.37 -0.05 -4.56
C GLY A 76 12.11 1.16 -5.14
N ASP A 77 11.52 1.94 -6.05
CA ASP A 77 12.17 3.16 -6.55
C ASP A 77 12.21 4.24 -5.47
N ARG A 78 13.37 4.86 -5.27
CA ARG A 78 13.52 6.05 -4.41
C ARG A 78 13.15 7.29 -5.22
N VAL A 79 12.24 8.10 -4.70
CA VAL A 79 11.66 9.25 -5.40
C VAL A 79 11.63 10.50 -4.53
N GLN A 80 11.79 11.64 -5.19
CA GLN A 80 11.45 12.97 -4.66
C GLN A 80 10.19 13.47 -5.35
N TYR A 81 9.29 14.10 -4.62
CA TYR A 81 8.03 14.59 -5.17
C TYR A 81 7.77 16.05 -4.82
N TRP A 82 7.01 16.70 -5.71
CA TRP A 82 6.48 18.04 -5.53
C TRP A 82 4.96 17.96 -5.61
N ILE A 83 4.28 18.44 -4.59
CA ILE A 83 2.84 18.42 -4.45
C ILE A 83 2.26 19.60 -5.25
N ASN A 84 1.12 19.36 -5.90
CA ASN A 84 0.33 20.39 -6.56
C ASN A 84 -0.97 20.60 -5.77
N GLY A 85 -1.06 21.71 -5.04
CA GLY A 85 -2.24 22.05 -4.24
C GLY A 85 -2.15 21.54 -2.80
N GLY A 86 -3.28 21.12 -2.24
CA GLY A 86 -3.38 20.66 -0.85
C GLY A 86 -3.12 19.17 -0.69
N VAL A 87 -2.82 18.79 0.56
CA VAL A 87 -2.79 17.40 1.02
C VAL A 87 -4.09 17.11 1.77
N ASN A 88 -4.75 16.01 1.44
CA ASN A 88 -5.89 15.55 2.21
C ASN A 88 -5.42 14.88 3.50
N ASN A 89 -5.97 15.31 4.63
CA ASN A 89 -5.66 14.80 5.97
C ASN A 89 -6.35 13.45 6.22
N SER A 90 -5.98 12.44 5.42
CA SER A 90 -6.35 11.03 5.61
C SER A 90 -5.09 10.19 5.88
N TYR A 91 -5.25 8.94 6.32
CA TYR A 91 -4.15 7.98 6.40
C TYR A 91 -4.42 6.78 5.49
N PRO A 92 -3.60 6.54 4.44
CA PRO A 92 -2.51 7.40 3.94
C PRO A 92 -2.98 8.79 3.51
N SER A 93 -2.06 9.75 3.51
CA SER A 93 -2.29 11.09 2.95
C SER A 93 -2.55 10.98 1.45
N GLN A 94 -3.31 11.90 0.87
CA GLN A 94 -3.58 11.91 -0.57
C GLN A 94 -3.29 13.29 -1.14
N ALA A 95 -2.51 13.34 -2.23
CA ALA A 95 -2.17 14.60 -2.88
C ALA A 95 -1.96 14.46 -4.38
N GLY A 96 -2.19 15.55 -5.12
CA GLY A 96 -1.77 15.65 -6.51
C GLY A 96 -0.26 15.87 -6.59
N ALA A 97 0.45 15.19 -7.50
CA ALA A 97 1.86 15.46 -7.73
C ALA A 97 2.06 16.36 -8.95
N ARG A 98 2.72 17.51 -8.76
CA ARG A 98 3.22 18.35 -9.86
C ARG A 98 4.35 17.65 -10.60
N LYS A 99 5.23 17.00 -9.85
CA LYS A 99 6.43 16.35 -10.35
C LYS A 99 6.82 15.23 -9.40
N VAL A 100 7.27 14.12 -9.95
CA VAL A 100 7.95 13.06 -9.21
C VAL A 100 9.25 12.78 -9.97
N LYS A 101 10.36 12.66 -9.25
CA LYS A 101 11.71 12.44 -9.80
C LYS A 101 12.32 11.22 -9.14
N LYS A 102 12.71 10.23 -9.94
CA LYS A 102 13.51 9.11 -9.47
C LYS A 102 14.92 9.58 -9.12
N ILE A 103 15.37 9.23 -7.91
CA ILE A 103 16.70 9.56 -7.40
C ILE A 103 17.57 8.32 -7.18
N GLY A 104 16.97 7.13 -7.19
CA GLY A 104 17.69 5.88 -7.05
C GLY A 104 16.74 4.69 -6.95
N GLN A 105 17.27 3.59 -6.45
CA GLN A 105 16.52 2.38 -6.14
C GLN A 105 16.91 1.96 -4.73
N ALA A 106 15.93 1.56 -3.93
CA ALA A 106 16.22 0.91 -2.65
C ALA A 106 17.13 -0.30 -2.93
N PRO A 107 18.06 -0.63 -2.02
CA PRO A 107 18.79 -1.89 -2.11
C PRO A 107 17.74 -2.98 -2.12
N SER A 108 17.46 -3.50 -3.31
CA SER A 108 16.52 -4.58 -3.49
C SER A 108 17.01 -5.65 -2.53
N ALA A 109 16.21 -6.00 -1.52
CA ALA A 109 16.24 -7.35 -1.01
C ALA A 109 16.30 -8.19 -2.29
N SER A 110 17.44 -8.89 -2.48
CA SER A 110 17.83 -9.49 -3.76
C SER A 110 16.59 -10.00 -4.46
N PRO A 111 16.36 -9.71 -5.76
CA PRO A 111 15.21 -10.24 -6.46
C PRO A 111 15.17 -11.70 -6.07
N VAL A 112 14.17 -12.05 -5.25
CA VAL A 112 13.89 -13.44 -4.95
C VAL A 112 13.46 -13.88 -6.31
N SER A 113 14.42 -14.36 -7.11
CA SER A 113 14.22 -14.99 -8.39
C SER A 113 12.95 -15.77 -8.17
N PRO A 114 11.87 -15.48 -8.92
CA PRO A 114 10.56 -16.09 -8.67
C PRO A 114 10.88 -17.56 -8.51
N THR A 115 10.87 -18.03 -7.25
CA THR A 115 11.26 -19.39 -6.97
C THR A 115 10.20 -20.11 -7.76
N PRO A 116 10.58 -20.80 -8.85
CA PRO A 116 9.63 -21.35 -9.79
C PRO A 116 8.63 -22.03 -8.91
N SER A 117 7.39 -21.55 -9.01
CA SER A 117 6.29 -21.93 -8.16
C SER A 117 6.55 -23.37 -7.79
N SER A 118 6.85 -23.63 -6.51
CA SER A 118 6.53 -24.93 -5.97
C SER A 118 5.03 -25.00 -6.17
N SER A 119 4.60 -25.45 -7.36
CA SER A 119 4.03 -26.75 -7.55
C SER A 119 3.94 -27.40 -6.17
N SER A 120 2.98 -26.91 -5.40
CA SER A 120 1.83 -27.71 -5.01
C SER A 120 1.77 -28.94 -5.92
N VAL A 121 2.65 -29.90 -5.62
CA VAL A 121 2.28 -31.29 -5.56
C VAL A 121 1.13 -31.26 -4.58
N HIS A 122 -0.06 -31.02 -5.13
CA HIS A 122 -1.30 -31.35 -4.50
C HIS A 122 -1.11 -32.83 -4.17
N PRO A 123 -1.00 -33.24 -2.89
CA PRO A 123 -1.42 -34.58 -2.58
C PRO A 123 -2.85 -34.56 -3.04
N GLN A 124 -3.14 -35.35 -4.07
CA GLN A 124 -4.49 -35.71 -4.45
C GLN A 124 -5.05 -36.42 -3.20
N GLN A 125 -5.50 -35.62 -2.23
CA GLN A 125 -6.30 -36.08 -1.12
C GLN A 125 -7.58 -36.53 -1.80
N SER A 126 -7.63 -37.83 -2.04
CA SER A 126 -8.86 -38.58 -2.13
C SER A 126 -9.74 -38.11 -0.97
N PHE A 127 -10.64 -37.18 -1.26
CA PHE A 127 -11.77 -36.95 -0.39
C PHE A 127 -12.52 -38.28 -0.34
N PRO A 128 -12.68 -38.91 0.84
CA PRO A 128 -13.64 -39.98 0.95
C PRO A 128 -15.00 -39.40 0.54
N GLU A 129 -15.61 -40.04 -0.47
CA GLU A 129 -17.01 -39.98 -0.87
C GLU A 129 -17.92 -40.33 0.34
N GLU A 130 -17.94 -39.47 1.36
CA GLU A 130 -18.75 -39.66 2.58
C GLU A 130 -19.14 -38.31 3.19
N MET A 131 -19.46 -37.30 2.34
CA MET A 131 -20.45 -36.29 2.73
C MET A 131 -21.82 -36.69 2.21
N LYS A 132 -22.33 -37.80 2.78
CA LYS A 132 -23.76 -38.08 2.75
C LYS A 132 -24.48 -36.96 3.48
N LEU A 133 -25.31 -36.23 2.73
CA LEU A 133 -26.54 -35.58 3.17
C LEU A 133 -26.69 -35.45 4.71
N ALA A 134 -26.28 -34.31 5.26
CA ALA A 134 -26.83 -33.85 6.52
C ALA A 134 -28.31 -33.49 6.28
N ARG A 135 -29.19 -34.47 6.42
CA ARG A 135 -30.64 -34.27 6.41
C ARG A 135 -31.01 -33.46 7.66
N LEU A 136 -31.34 -32.19 7.45
CA LEU A 136 -32.08 -31.41 8.44
C LEU A 136 -33.40 -32.13 8.75
N ARG A 137 -33.58 -32.57 10.01
CA ARG A 137 -34.87 -33.03 10.53
C ARG A 137 -35.35 -32.01 11.56
N ILE A 138 -36.36 -31.24 11.18
CA ILE A 138 -37.10 -30.39 12.10
C ILE A 138 -38.06 -31.31 12.86
N VAL A 139 -37.81 -31.55 14.16
CA VAL A 139 -38.75 -32.24 15.05
C VAL A 139 -39.41 -31.20 15.93
N GLY A 140 -40.65 -30.85 15.60
CA GLY A 140 -41.50 -30.01 16.45
C GLY A 140 -42.24 -30.86 17.48
N ARG A 141 -42.03 -30.60 18.77
CA ARG A 141 -42.93 -31.06 19.83
C ARG A 141 -43.11 -29.94 20.86
N ASN A 142 -44.35 -29.46 20.99
CA ASN A 142 -44.83 -28.55 22.04
C ASN A 142 -44.04 -27.23 22.23
N GLY A 143 -43.88 -26.45 21.17
CA GLY A 143 -43.68 -25.00 21.29
C GLY A 143 -42.34 -24.51 21.84
N ILE A 144 -41.32 -25.36 21.94
CA ILE A 144 -39.96 -24.95 22.31
C ILE A 144 -39.01 -25.33 21.17
N PHE A 145 -38.42 -24.32 20.53
CA PHE A 145 -37.40 -24.50 19.49
C PHE A 145 -36.02 -24.48 20.15
N GLY A 146 -35.40 -25.65 20.26
CA GLY A 146 -34.00 -25.78 20.64
C GLY A 146 -33.14 -26.04 19.41
N LEU A 147 -32.17 -25.16 19.13
CA LEU A 147 -31.13 -25.43 18.15
C LEU A 147 -30.02 -26.20 18.86
N SER A 148 -29.89 -27.50 18.56
CA SER A 148 -28.79 -28.32 19.06
C SER A 148 -27.81 -28.56 17.91
N ILE A 149 -26.58 -28.09 18.10
CA ILE A 149 -25.47 -28.30 17.18
C ILE A 149 -24.55 -29.30 17.87
N GLU A 150 -24.63 -30.58 17.48
CA GLU A 150 -23.63 -31.57 17.87
C GLU A 150 -22.50 -31.52 16.86
N GLY A 151 -21.37 -30.94 17.26
CA GLY A 151 -20.16 -30.90 16.47
C GLY A 151 -19.06 -30.11 17.16
N CYS A 152 -17.95 -30.80 17.42
CA CYS A 152 -16.66 -30.35 17.96
C CYS A 152 -16.52 -30.40 19.49
N ASP A 153 -15.59 -31.27 19.90
CA ASP A 153 -15.04 -31.39 21.24
C ASP A 153 -14.56 -30.04 21.78
N ASN A 154 -14.82 -29.82 23.07
CA ASN A 154 -14.42 -28.66 23.87
C ASN A 154 -15.05 -27.30 23.50
N VAL A 155 -16.04 -26.87 24.30
CA VAL A 155 -16.01 -25.65 25.15
C VAL A 155 -17.44 -25.30 25.57
N GLY A 156 -17.67 -25.28 26.88
CA GLY A 156 -18.63 -24.43 27.62
C GLY A 156 -20.00 -24.13 27.01
N THR A 157 -21.03 -24.84 27.47
CA THR A 157 -22.44 -24.48 27.29
C THR A 157 -22.74 -23.13 27.95
N ARG A 158 -22.93 -22.06 27.17
CA ARG A 158 -23.53 -20.80 27.64
C ARG A 158 -25.01 -20.78 27.28
N LEU A 159 -25.88 -20.82 28.30
CA LEU A 159 -27.30 -20.56 28.16
C LEU A 159 -27.53 -19.05 28.01
N ILE A 160 -28.11 -18.64 26.89
CA ILE A 160 -28.66 -17.30 26.70
C ILE A 160 -30.16 -17.43 26.88
N ASN A 161 -30.70 -16.80 27.93
CA ASN A 161 -32.14 -16.72 28.14
C ASN A 161 -32.67 -15.57 27.26
N ILE A 162 -33.70 -15.86 26.46
CA ILE A 162 -34.41 -14.88 25.62
C ILE A 162 -35.61 -14.36 26.41
#